data_AF-A0A662TNX9-F1
#
_entry.id   AF-A0A662TNX9-F1
#
_cell.length_a   1.000
_cell.length_b   1.000
_cell.length_c   1.000
_cell.angle_alpha   90.00
_cell.angle_beta   90.00
_cell.angle_gamma   90.00
#
_symmetry.space_group_name_H-M   'P 1'
#
loop_
_entity.id
_entity.type
_entity.pdbx_description
1 polymer ?
#
loop_
_entity_poly.entity_id
_entity_poly.type
_entity_poly.pdbx_seq_one_letter_code
_entity_poly.pdbx_strand_id
1 'polypeptide(L)'
;MSTLLHNYLQSLKKTIEKLGSLVIRISEREELDEEVSQLRDLLTSLDAHLRTCKEYAFLLKPSLNREIEALFSSCLESISQLKTSLNTLNVNSFITLLKTILSESSKILSFLEEIYREPNPITSEMLKLVEKSSFLSPIQKELEMIKKNYFSVQSEKRALQKRLEEVQNTLSKETSKNIDLISEIDRLNQELEVCRDNLSKLRVEYSKRSIKNVEEVLKNLKRSVEELKKENDELKLIIRFMRSHYFSRKSSK
;
A
#
# COMPACT_ATOMS: atom_id res chain seq x y z
N MET A 1 45.78 1.19 8.37
CA MET A 1 46.54 2.20 9.16
C MET A 1 46.55 1.87 10.65
N SER A 2 45.42 1.47 11.27
CA SER A 2 45.38 1.19 12.73
C SER A 2 46.27 0.01 13.19
N THR A 3 46.37 -1.08 12.41
CA THR A 3 47.18 -2.25 12.78
C THR A 3 48.68 -1.99 12.78
N LEU A 4 49.17 -1.16 11.84
CA LEU A 4 50.58 -0.79 11.75
C LEU A 4 50.97 0.10 12.93
N LEU A 5 50.19 1.14 13.21
CA LEU A 5 50.41 2.00 14.38
C LEU A 5 50.38 1.21 15.69
N HIS A 6 49.42 0.29 15.82
CA HIS A 6 49.32 -0.58 16.99
C HIS A 6 50.60 -1.41 17.20
N ASN A 7 51.14 -2.01 16.14
CA ASN A 7 52.38 -2.78 16.21
C ASN A 7 53.59 -1.91 16.58
N TYR A 8 53.65 -0.67 16.08
CA TYR A 8 54.69 0.29 16.47
C TYR A 8 54.57 0.74 17.92
N LEU A 9 53.35 0.96 18.44
CA LEU A 9 53.14 1.31 19.85
C LEU A 9 53.56 0.17 20.79
N GLN A 10 53.24 -1.09 20.44
CA GLN A 10 53.71 -2.24 21.20
C GLN A 10 55.24 -2.38 21.17
N SER A 11 55.86 -2.09 20.03
CA SER A 11 57.33 -2.13 19.88
C SER A 11 58.01 -1.01 20.67
N LEU A 12 57.45 0.21 20.63
CA LEU A 12 57.91 1.36 21.41
C LEU A 12 57.82 1.06 22.92
N LYS A 13 56.68 0.56 23.39
CA LYS A 13 56.47 0.15 24.78
C LYS A 13 57.52 -0.85 25.25
N LYS A 14 57.76 -1.90 24.47
CA LYS A 14 58.78 -2.92 24.78
C LYS A 14 60.19 -2.33 24.83
N THR A 15 60.52 -1.38 23.95
CA THR A 15 61.82 -0.69 23.98
C THR A 15 61.97 0.20 25.22
N ILE A 16 60.92 0.92 25.63
CA ILE A 16 60.89 1.74 26.85
C ILE A 16 61.08 0.85 28.10
N GLU A 17 60.37 -0.28 28.19
CA GLU A 17 60.51 -1.23 29.29
C GLU A 17 61.94 -1.77 29.41
N LYS A 18 62.54 -2.19 28.29
CA LYS A 18 63.93 -2.66 28.24
C LYS A 18 64.93 -1.57 28.62
N LEU A 19 64.70 -0.34 28.17
CA LEU A 19 65.53 0.81 28.53
C LEU A 19 65.44 1.06 30.04
N GLY A 20 64.24 1.05 30.62
CA GLY A 20 64.03 1.20 32.06
C GLY A 20 64.79 0.15 32.88
N SER A 21 64.71 -1.13 32.49
CA SER A 21 65.48 -2.20 33.13
C SER A 21 67.00 -2.00 33.02
N LEU A 22 67.48 -1.47 31.88
CA LEU A 22 68.89 -1.18 31.68
C LEU A 22 69.36 0.01 32.53
N VAL A 23 68.55 1.06 32.68
CA VAL A 23 68.85 2.21 33.54
C VAL A 23 69.02 1.80 35.00
N ILE A 24 68.19 0.87 35.48
CA ILE A 24 68.31 0.32 36.85
C ILE A 24 69.65 -0.40 36.99
N ARG A 25 70.00 -1.31 36.07
CA ARG A 25 71.26 -2.06 36.11
C ARG A 25 72.50 -1.15 36.06
N ILE A 26 72.48 -0.12 35.22
CA ILE A 26 73.56 0.88 35.12
C ILE A 26 73.69 1.70 36.40
N SER A 27 72.58 1.96 37.10
CA SER A 27 72.59 2.71 38.35
C SER A 27 73.19 1.91 39.53
N GLU A 28 73.34 0.60 39.37
CA GLU A 28 73.75 -0.34 40.43
C GLU A 28 75.17 -0.90 40.23
N ARG A 29 75.88 -0.58 39.13
CA ARG A 29 77.18 -1.18 38.75
C ARG A 29 78.26 -0.14 38.46
N GLU A 30 79.52 -0.50 38.75
CA GLU A 30 80.72 0.32 38.46
C GLU A 30 81.35 0.05 37.08
N GLU A 31 81.19 -1.15 36.51
CA GLU A 31 81.64 -1.51 35.16
C GLU A 31 80.45 -1.61 34.20
N LEU A 32 80.55 -0.99 33.01
CA LEU A 32 79.41 -0.68 32.14
C LEU A 32 79.59 -1.10 30.67
N ASP A 33 80.68 -1.77 30.29
CA ASP A 33 81.02 -1.95 28.86
C ASP A 33 79.97 -2.74 28.07
N GLU A 34 79.38 -3.79 28.65
CA GLU A 34 78.33 -4.58 28.01
C GLU A 34 76.99 -3.81 27.99
N GLU A 35 76.67 -3.13 29.09
CA GLU A 35 75.47 -2.30 29.26
C GLU A 35 75.46 -1.09 28.32
N VAL A 36 76.63 -0.50 28.03
CA VAL A 36 76.82 0.62 27.10
C VAL A 36 76.54 0.20 25.66
N SER A 37 76.97 -1.01 25.27
CA SER A 37 76.65 -1.59 23.96
C SER A 37 75.15 -1.84 23.81
N GLN A 38 74.53 -2.51 24.81
CA GLN A 38 73.08 -2.73 24.86
C GLN A 38 72.29 -1.41 24.83
N LEU A 39 72.80 -0.38 25.50
CA LEU A 39 72.17 0.93 25.51
C LEU A 39 72.19 1.58 24.14
N ARG A 40 73.31 1.52 23.42
CA ARG A 40 73.44 2.11 22.07
C ARG A 40 72.41 1.52 21.11
N ASP A 41 72.20 0.22 21.18
CA ASP A 41 71.21 -0.48 20.36
C ASP A 41 69.77 -0.08 20.73
N LEU A 42 69.47 -0.02 22.03
CA LEU A 42 68.15 0.41 22.52
C LEU A 42 67.85 1.86 22.18
N LEU A 43 68.82 2.78 22.29
CA LEU A 43 68.65 4.19 21.92
C LEU A 43 68.47 4.36 20.42
N THR A 44 69.10 3.51 19.61
CA THR A 44 68.90 3.51 18.15
C THR A 44 67.51 3.01 17.79
N SER A 45 67.05 1.93 18.43
CA SER A 45 65.68 1.43 18.27
C SER A 45 64.64 2.43 18.74
N LEU A 46 64.86 3.09 19.88
CA LEU A 46 63.95 4.10 20.44
C LEU A 46 63.83 5.32 19.53
N ASP A 47 64.94 5.86 19.04
CA ASP A 47 64.98 6.98 18.07
C ASP A 47 64.18 6.65 16.80
N ALA A 48 64.37 5.46 16.22
CA ALA A 48 63.63 5.02 15.04
C ALA A 48 62.12 4.89 15.31
N HIS A 49 61.72 4.30 16.44
CA HIS A 49 60.32 4.19 16.83
C HIS A 49 59.68 5.55 17.08
N LEU A 50 60.36 6.46 17.78
CA LEU A 50 59.86 7.80 18.08
C LEU A 50 59.67 8.63 16.81
N ARG A 51 60.60 8.57 15.84
CA ARG A 51 60.45 9.24 14.54
C ARG A 51 59.23 8.72 13.77
N THR A 52 59.07 7.41 13.72
CA THR A 52 57.93 6.77 13.05
C THR A 52 56.61 7.16 13.73
N CYS A 53 56.56 7.10 15.07
CA CYS A 53 55.39 7.51 15.83
C CYS A 53 55.07 9.01 15.67
N LYS A 54 56.09 9.88 15.56
CA LYS A 54 55.91 11.32 15.28
C LYS A 54 55.22 11.54 13.93
N GLU A 55 55.66 10.85 12.88
CA GLU A 55 55.04 10.94 11.55
C GLU A 55 53.58 10.48 11.56
N TYR A 56 53.27 9.36 12.22
CA TYR A 56 51.90 8.88 12.33
C TYR A 56 51.02 9.76 13.23
N ALA A 57 51.55 10.30 14.32
CA ALA A 57 50.80 11.20 15.21
C ALA A 57 50.37 12.48 14.47
N PHE A 58 51.25 13.02 13.62
CA PHE A 58 50.96 14.20 12.80
C PHE A 58 49.80 13.95 11.81
N LEU A 59 49.71 12.73 11.28
CA LEU A 59 48.63 12.35 10.36
C LEU A 59 47.27 12.17 11.05
N LEU A 60 47.27 11.78 12.33
CA LEU A 60 46.04 11.39 13.04
C LEU A 60 45.34 12.57 13.71
N LYS A 61 46.09 13.52 14.28
CA LYS A 61 45.48 14.66 14.99
C LYS A 61 46.35 15.92 14.90
N PRO A 62 46.35 16.63 13.76
CA PRO A 62 47.14 17.84 13.53
C PRO A 62 46.89 18.97 14.55
N SER A 63 45.73 18.97 15.21
CA SER A 63 45.32 19.99 16.18
C SER A 63 46.04 19.89 17.53
N LEU A 64 46.60 18.73 17.89
CA LEU A 64 47.33 18.54 19.15
C LEU A 64 48.84 18.80 19.00
N ASN A 65 49.27 19.20 17.80
CA ASN A 65 50.65 19.11 17.35
C ASN A 65 51.68 19.83 18.25
N ARG A 66 51.40 21.01 18.81
CA ARG A 66 52.45 21.81 19.46
C ARG A 66 53.08 21.20 20.72
N GLU A 67 52.28 20.61 21.61
CA GLU A 67 52.78 20.09 22.88
C GLU A 67 53.50 18.74 22.68
N ILE A 68 52.94 17.88 21.84
CA ILE A 68 53.53 16.58 21.51
C ILE A 68 54.77 16.74 20.64
N GLU A 69 54.76 17.68 19.69
CA GLU A 69 55.93 18.00 18.88
C GLU A 69 57.08 18.51 19.74
N ALA A 70 56.79 19.31 20.77
CA ALA A 70 57.78 19.72 21.75
C ALA A 70 58.33 18.51 22.53
N LEU A 71 57.47 17.59 22.99
CA LEU A 71 57.89 16.36 23.69
C LEU A 71 58.75 15.43 22.81
N PHE A 72 58.35 15.19 21.56
CA PHE A 72 59.14 14.39 20.62
C PHE A 72 60.48 15.05 20.31
N SER A 73 60.49 16.37 20.11
CA SER A 73 61.73 17.09 19.77
C SER A 73 62.69 17.11 20.97
N SER A 74 62.18 17.33 22.19
CA SER A 74 62.96 17.24 23.43
C SER A 74 63.55 15.83 23.64
N CYS A 75 62.76 14.79 23.40
CA CYS A 75 63.19 13.41 23.58
C CYS A 75 64.24 12.97 22.55
N LEU A 76 64.04 13.32 21.27
CA LEU A 76 65.00 13.01 20.21
C LEU A 76 66.32 13.78 20.38
N GLU A 77 66.25 15.01 20.88
CA GLU A 77 67.44 15.79 21.23
C GLU A 77 68.20 15.16 22.40
N SER A 78 67.50 14.78 23.47
CA SER A 78 68.09 14.08 24.63
C SER A 78 68.75 12.75 24.22
N ILE A 79 68.11 11.98 23.33
CA ILE A 79 68.70 10.75 22.77
C ILE A 79 69.96 11.06 21.95
N SER A 80 69.94 12.11 21.14
CA SER A 80 71.08 12.52 20.32
C SER A 80 72.27 12.94 21.18
N GLN A 81 72.02 13.77 22.21
CA GLN A 81 73.02 14.18 23.20
C GLN A 81 73.62 12.98 23.95
N LEU A 82 72.79 12.00 24.30
CA LEU A 82 73.26 10.79 24.97
C LEU A 82 74.12 9.92 24.04
N LYS A 83 73.73 9.77 22.76
CA LYS A 83 74.50 9.02 21.75
C LYS A 83 75.89 9.64 21.50
N THR A 84 75.97 10.97 21.42
CA THR A 84 77.26 11.66 21.17
C THR A 84 78.17 11.67 22.39
N SER A 85 77.58 11.60 23.58
CA SER A 85 78.32 11.78 24.84
C SER A 85 78.49 10.48 25.64
N LEU A 86 78.14 9.35 25.01
CA LEU A 86 78.19 8.00 25.59
C LEU A 86 79.58 7.60 26.10
N ASN A 87 80.64 8.24 25.58
CA ASN A 87 82.04 7.97 25.94
C ASN A 87 82.68 9.10 26.78
N THR A 88 81.94 10.16 27.11
CA THR A 88 82.52 11.40 27.68
C THR A 88 81.75 11.95 28.89
N LEU A 89 80.51 11.51 29.13
CA LEU A 89 79.73 11.92 30.30
C LEU A 89 80.18 11.19 31.56
N ASN A 90 80.14 11.90 32.69
CA ASN A 90 80.16 11.23 33.99
C ASN A 90 78.86 10.45 34.22
N VAL A 91 78.93 9.41 35.05
CA VAL A 91 77.84 8.47 35.33
C VAL A 91 76.58 9.19 35.84
N ASN A 92 76.71 10.24 36.64
CA ASN A 92 75.56 10.98 37.19
C ASN A 92 74.80 11.78 36.11
N SER A 93 75.51 12.46 35.22
CA SER A 93 74.93 13.19 34.09
C SER A 93 74.29 12.21 33.09
N PHE A 94 74.93 11.06 32.88
CA PHE A 94 74.41 9.98 32.04
C PHE A 94 73.10 9.38 32.57
N ILE A 95 73.04 9.04 33.85
CA ILE A 95 71.83 8.52 34.51
C ILE A 95 70.69 9.56 34.47
N THR A 96 71.02 10.84 34.67
CA THR A 96 70.03 11.92 34.62
C THR A 96 69.39 12.01 33.23
N LEU A 97 70.21 12.01 32.18
CA LEU A 97 69.73 12.10 30.79
C LEU A 97 68.89 10.88 30.41
N LEU A 98 69.29 9.68 30.85
CA LEU A 98 68.51 8.45 30.68
C LEU A 98 67.14 8.49 31.34
N LYS A 99 67.05 9.00 32.58
CA LYS A 99 65.77 9.18 33.28
C LYS A 99 64.87 10.18 32.57
N THR A 100 65.43 11.25 32.01
CA THR A 100 64.69 12.21 31.17
C THR A 100 64.10 11.53 29.95
N ILE A 101 64.92 10.79 29.17
CA ILE A 101 64.47 10.07 27.98
C ILE A 101 63.35 9.08 28.32
N LEU A 102 63.47 8.34 29.43
CA LEU A 102 62.46 7.37 29.85
C LEU A 102 61.12 8.03 30.23
N SER A 103 61.19 9.16 30.96
CA SER A 103 60.03 9.96 31.35
C SER A 103 59.29 10.53 30.13
N GLU A 104 60.03 11.14 29.20
CA GLU A 104 59.45 11.72 27.99
C GLU A 104 58.86 10.65 27.06
N SER A 105 59.57 9.54 26.86
CA SER A 105 59.08 8.42 26.04
C SER A 105 57.80 7.80 26.60
N SER A 106 57.68 7.73 27.94
CA SER A 106 56.48 7.22 28.60
C SER A 106 55.27 8.14 28.44
N LYS A 107 55.48 9.47 28.52
CA LYS A 107 54.44 10.47 28.25
C LYS A 107 53.95 10.38 26.81
N ILE A 108 54.89 10.26 25.86
CA ILE A 108 54.58 10.07 24.44
C ILE A 108 53.74 8.81 24.23
N LEU A 109 54.14 7.68 24.83
CA LEU A 109 53.38 6.42 24.70
C LEU A 109 51.96 6.54 25.23
N SER A 110 51.78 7.06 26.45
CA SER A 110 50.45 7.25 27.06
C SER A 110 49.54 8.10 26.18
N PHE A 111 50.10 9.17 25.63
CA PHE A 111 49.37 10.08 24.76
C PHE A 111 48.94 9.40 23.43
N LEU A 112 49.84 8.63 22.81
CA LEU A 112 49.51 7.89 21.59
C LEU A 112 48.49 6.77 21.83
N GLU A 113 48.51 6.13 23.01
CA GLU A 113 47.49 5.16 23.41
C GLU A 113 46.11 5.81 23.58
N GLU A 114 46.04 7.05 24.07
CA GLU A 114 44.80 7.82 24.19
C GLU A 114 44.22 8.17 22.81
N ILE A 115 45.04 8.66 21.88
CA ILE A 115 44.63 8.87 20.49
C ILE A 115 44.11 7.58 19.85
N TYR A 116 44.77 6.45 20.11
CA TYR A 116 44.36 5.16 19.55
C TYR A 116 43.04 4.65 20.14
N ARG A 117 42.72 5.01 21.38
CA ARG A 117 41.50 4.58 22.07
C ARG A 117 40.27 5.41 21.71
N GLU A 118 40.42 6.64 21.23
CA GLU A 118 39.28 7.43 20.73
C GLU A 118 38.67 6.71 19.50
N PRO A 119 37.44 6.17 19.58
CA PRO A 119 36.79 5.62 18.41
C PRO A 119 36.57 6.76 17.43
N ASN A 120 37.11 6.62 16.21
CA ASN A 120 36.97 7.61 15.16
C ASN A 120 35.49 8.05 15.10
N PRO A 121 35.16 9.35 15.32
CA PRO A 121 33.79 9.84 15.40
C PRO A 121 32.97 9.48 14.17
N ILE A 122 33.64 9.33 13.02
CA ILE A 122 33.07 8.87 11.75
C ILE A 122 32.50 7.45 11.88
N THR A 123 33.19 6.53 12.55
CA THR A 123 32.73 5.13 12.70
C THR A 123 31.47 5.04 13.56
N SER A 124 31.38 5.89 14.60
CA SER A 124 30.19 5.99 15.47
C SER A 124 28.98 6.57 14.73
N GLU A 125 29.18 7.60 13.89
CA GLU A 125 28.12 8.12 13.04
C GLU A 125 27.70 7.15 11.93
N MET A 126 28.65 6.42 11.32
CA MET A 126 28.35 5.41 10.31
C MET A 126 27.52 4.25 10.88
N LEU A 127 27.80 3.80 12.10
CA LEU A 127 26.97 2.78 12.78
C LEU A 127 25.53 3.26 12.98
N LYS A 128 25.33 4.52 13.40
CA LYS A 128 24.00 5.13 13.53
C LYS A 128 23.27 5.24 12.18
N LEU A 129 24.00 5.50 11.09
CA LEU A 129 23.44 5.53 9.73
C LEU A 129 23.03 4.13 9.24
N VAL A 130 23.83 3.11 9.55
CA VAL A 130 23.52 1.70 9.23
C VAL A 130 22.28 1.24 10.01
N GLU A 131 22.17 1.58 11.30
CA GLU A 131 20.96 1.31 12.08
C GLU A 131 19.73 2.01 11.49
N LYS A 132 19.84 3.28 11.10
CA LYS A 132 18.75 4.00 10.41
C LYS A 132 18.34 3.33 9.09
N SER A 133 19.27 2.75 8.33
CA SER A 133 18.97 2.06 7.08
C SER A 133 18.13 0.78 7.28
N SER A 134 18.26 0.12 8.44
CA SER A 134 17.50 -1.08 8.76
C SER A 134 15.98 -0.82 8.89
N PHE A 135 15.59 0.39 9.29
CA PHE A 135 14.18 0.81 9.36
C PHE A 135 13.53 1.06 7.99
N LEU A 136 14.32 1.21 6.93
CA LEU A 136 13.80 1.46 5.58
C LEU A 136 13.25 0.18 4.94
N SER A 137 13.74 -1.00 5.33
CA SER A 137 13.31 -2.28 4.75
C SER A 137 11.84 -2.63 5.06
N PRO A 138 11.35 -2.52 6.32
CA PRO A 138 9.93 -2.67 6.63
C PRO A 138 9.05 -1.67 5.87
N ILE A 139 9.46 -0.40 5.80
CA ILE A 139 8.72 0.66 5.11
C ILE A 139 8.61 0.38 3.61
N GLN A 140 9.68 -0.11 2.98
CA GLN A 140 9.64 -0.54 1.57
C GLN A 140 8.66 -1.70 1.35
N LYS A 141 8.64 -2.69 2.24
CA LYS A 141 7.68 -3.81 2.16
C LYS A 141 6.24 -3.34 2.32
N GLU A 142 5.97 -2.47 3.28
CA GLU A 142 4.65 -1.86 3.46
C GLU A 142 4.22 -1.05 2.23
N LEU A 143 5.12 -0.26 1.66
CA LEU A 143 4.84 0.53 0.45
C LEU A 143 4.48 -0.37 -0.73
N GLU A 144 5.20 -1.47 -0.95
CA GLU A 144 4.88 -2.42 -2.01
C GLU A 144 3.54 -3.13 -1.77
N MET A 145 3.21 -3.42 -0.51
CA MET A 145 1.90 -3.97 -0.15
C MET A 145 0.76 -2.97 -0.42
N ILE A 146 0.96 -1.70 -0.05
CA ILE A 146 0.01 -0.61 -0.31
C ILE A 146 -0.20 -0.44 -1.82
N LYS A 147 0.87 -0.44 -2.63
CA LYS A 147 0.76 -0.36 -4.09
C LYS A 147 -0.05 -1.53 -4.65
N LYS A 148 0.24 -2.76 -4.20
CA LYS A 148 -0.51 -3.96 -4.63
C LYS A 148 -2.00 -3.84 -4.30
N ASN A 149 -2.32 -3.42 -3.07
CA ASN A 149 -3.70 -3.21 -2.64
C ASN A 149 -4.39 -2.10 -3.46
N TYR A 150 -3.70 -1.00 -3.72
CA TYR A 150 -4.20 0.09 -4.57
C TYR A 150 -4.56 -0.40 -5.98
N PHE A 151 -3.69 -1.19 -6.62
CA PHE A 151 -4.00 -1.76 -7.94
C PHE A 151 -5.18 -2.73 -7.91
N SER A 152 -5.29 -3.54 -6.85
CA SER A 152 -6.43 -4.45 -6.66
C SER A 152 -7.75 -3.69 -6.56
N VAL A 153 -7.81 -2.66 -5.69
CA VAL A 153 -8.99 -1.81 -5.51
C VAL A 153 -9.34 -1.08 -6.82
N GLN A 154 -8.34 -0.60 -7.56
CA GLN A 154 -8.57 0.07 -8.84
C GLN A 154 -9.14 -0.88 -9.91
N SER A 155 -8.72 -2.14 -9.91
CA SER A 155 -9.28 -3.18 -10.78
C SER A 155 -10.73 -3.48 -10.43
N GLU A 156 -11.03 -3.64 -9.15
CA GLU A 156 -12.40 -3.90 -8.68
C GLU A 156 -13.34 -2.74 -9.00
N LYS A 157 -12.88 -1.49 -8.81
CA LYS A 157 -13.62 -0.29 -9.21
C LYS A 157 -13.99 -0.32 -10.70
N ARG A 158 -13.06 -0.67 -11.59
CA ARG A 158 -13.33 -0.78 -13.03
C ARG A 158 -14.36 -1.87 -13.34
N ALA A 159 -14.26 -3.02 -12.66
CA ALA A 159 -15.22 -4.11 -12.83
C ALA A 159 -16.64 -3.68 -12.39
N LEU A 160 -16.75 -2.98 -11.26
CA LEU A 160 -18.03 -2.45 -10.78
C LEU A 160 -18.60 -1.39 -11.71
N GLN A 161 -17.78 -0.50 -12.28
CA GLN A 161 -18.21 0.48 -13.27
C GLN A 161 -18.81 -0.19 -14.50
N LYS A 162 -18.17 -1.25 -15.02
CA LYS A 162 -18.69 -2.01 -16.16
C LYS A 162 -20.02 -2.70 -15.82
N ARG A 163 -20.13 -3.33 -14.65
CA ARG A 163 -21.37 -3.97 -14.20
C ARG A 163 -22.51 -2.95 -14.04
N LEU A 164 -22.21 -1.75 -13.56
CA LEU A 164 -23.19 -0.67 -13.45
C LEU A 164 -23.72 -0.25 -14.83
N GLU A 165 -22.84 -0.11 -15.81
CA GLU A 165 -23.20 0.20 -17.20
C GLU A 165 -24.09 -0.90 -17.82
N GLU A 166 -23.75 -2.18 -17.58
CA GLU A 166 -24.56 -3.32 -18.03
C GLU A 166 -25.97 -3.32 -17.41
N VAL A 167 -26.08 -3.01 -16.12
CA VAL A 167 -27.36 -2.88 -15.41
C VAL A 167 -28.17 -1.71 -15.96
N GLN A 168 -27.55 -0.55 -16.18
CA GLN A 168 -28.22 0.62 -16.77
C GLN A 168 -28.76 0.33 -18.17
N ASN A 169 -27.98 -0.36 -19.00
CA ASN A 169 -28.41 -0.77 -20.34
C ASN A 169 -29.58 -1.76 -20.29
N THR A 170 -29.54 -2.71 -19.35
CA THR A 170 -30.64 -3.68 -19.16
C THR A 170 -31.91 -2.96 -18.70
N LEU A 171 -31.79 -2.06 -17.73
CA LEU A 171 -32.91 -1.28 -17.22
C LEU A 171 -33.55 -0.41 -18.31
N SER A 172 -32.73 0.22 -19.16
CA SER A 172 -33.21 1.01 -20.30
C SER A 172 -34.01 0.15 -21.28
N LYS A 173 -33.52 -1.05 -21.62
CA LYS A 173 -34.24 -2.00 -22.49
C LYS A 173 -35.57 -2.45 -21.89
N GLU A 174 -35.58 -2.83 -20.62
CA GLU A 174 -36.82 -3.26 -19.95
C GLU A 174 -37.82 -2.10 -19.80
N THR A 175 -37.34 -0.88 -19.59
CA THR A 175 -38.20 0.31 -19.57
C THR A 175 -38.85 0.52 -20.93
N SER A 176 -38.09 0.43 -22.03
CA SER A 176 -38.64 0.52 -23.39
C SER A 176 -39.69 -0.55 -23.64
N LYS A 177 -39.40 -1.81 -23.31
CA LYS A 177 -40.37 -2.92 -23.46
C LYS A 177 -41.65 -2.67 -22.67
N ASN A 178 -41.55 -2.15 -21.45
CA ASN A 178 -42.73 -1.82 -20.66
C ASN A 178 -43.56 -0.71 -21.31
N ILE A 179 -42.93 0.31 -21.89
CA ILE A 179 -43.63 1.36 -22.64
C ILE A 179 -44.36 0.76 -23.84
N ASP A 180 -43.71 -0.13 -24.58
CA ASP A 180 -44.32 -0.81 -25.74
C ASP A 180 -45.51 -1.67 -25.31
N LEU A 181 -45.38 -2.41 -24.21
CA LEU A 181 -46.47 -3.23 -23.66
C LEU A 181 -47.65 -2.39 -23.16
N ILE A 182 -47.40 -1.25 -22.50
CA ILE A 182 -48.46 -0.32 -22.08
C ILE A 182 -49.21 0.20 -23.31
N SER A 183 -48.48 0.60 -24.35
CA SER A 183 -49.08 1.11 -25.60
C SER A 183 -49.93 0.04 -26.28
N GLU A 184 -49.49 -1.22 -26.27
CA GLU A 184 -50.24 -2.33 -26.85
C GLU A 184 -51.49 -2.66 -26.02
N ILE A 185 -51.42 -2.59 -24.69
CA ILE A 185 -52.59 -2.75 -23.82
C ILE A 185 -53.63 -1.67 -24.10
N ASP A 186 -53.20 -0.42 -24.24
CA ASP A 186 -54.09 0.71 -24.57
C ASP A 186 -54.78 0.50 -25.92
N ARG A 187 -54.03 0.06 -26.94
CA ARG A 187 -54.57 -0.30 -28.26
C ARG A 187 -55.63 -1.40 -28.16
N LEU A 188 -55.33 -2.49 -27.46
CA LEU A 188 -56.25 -3.61 -27.29
C LEU A 188 -57.51 -3.21 -26.50
N ASN A 189 -57.38 -2.35 -25.49
CA ASN A 189 -58.52 -1.81 -24.76
C ASN A 189 -59.44 -0.99 -25.68
N GLN A 190 -58.88 -0.18 -26.58
CA GLN A 190 -59.65 0.57 -27.56
C GLN A 190 -60.38 -0.35 -28.55
N GLU A 191 -59.71 -1.40 -29.04
CA GLU A 191 -60.34 -2.41 -29.92
C GLU A 191 -61.47 -3.17 -29.22
N LEU A 192 -61.29 -3.53 -27.95
CA LEU A 192 -62.32 -4.17 -27.13
C LEU A 192 -63.54 -3.27 -26.96
N GLU A 193 -63.35 -1.97 -26.76
CA GLU A 193 -64.45 -1.02 -26.62
C GLU A 193 -65.24 -0.89 -27.93
N VAL A 194 -64.55 -0.79 -29.07
CA VAL A 194 -65.19 -0.80 -30.40
C VAL A 194 -65.99 -2.10 -30.61
N CYS A 195 -65.44 -3.24 -30.20
CA CYS A 195 -66.13 -4.53 -30.29
C CYS A 195 -67.40 -4.57 -29.43
N ARG A 196 -67.33 -4.07 -28.18
CA ARG A 196 -68.50 -3.96 -27.28
C ARG A 196 -69.59 -3.08 -27.88
N ASP A 197 -69.22 -1.93 -28.43
CA ASP A 197 -70.16 -1.02 -29.09
C ASP A 197 -70.84 -1.67 -30.29
N ASN A 198 -70.08 -2.38 -31.12
CA ASN A 198 -70.61 -3.08 -32.29
C ASN A 198 -71.56 -4.21 -31.88
N LEU A 199 -71.23 -4.99 -30.84
CA LEU A 199 -72.10 -6.03 -30.29
C LEU A 199 -73.40 -5.43 -29.72
N SER A 200 -73.31 -4.31 -29.01
CA SER A 200 -74.47 -3.58 -28.49
C SER A 200 -75.41 -3.13 -29.62
N LYS A 201 -74.85 -2.51 -30.68
CA LYS A 201 -75.61 -2.12 -31.88
C LYS A 201 -76.28 -3.31 -32.55
N LEU A 202 -75.54 -4.39 -32.78
CA LEU A 202 -76.06 -5.61 -33.41
C LEU A 202 -77.20 -6.23 -32.60
N ARG A 203 -77.08 -6.26 -31.27
CA ARG A 203 -78.12 -6.76 -30.36
C ARG A 203 -79.40 -5.94 -30.45
N VAL A 204 -79.28 -4.60 -30.53
CA VAL A 204 -80.42 -3.71 -30.72
C VAL A 204 -81.07 -3.92 -32.08
N GLU A 205 -80.28 -4.01 -33.15
CA GLU A 205 -80.80 -4.27 -34.50
C GLU A 205 -81.52 -5.62 -34.60
N TYR A 206 -80.94 -6.67 -34.05
CA TYR A 206 -81.54 -8.00 -34.02
C TYR A 206 -82.89 -7.98 -33.27
N SER A 207 -82.92 -7.37 -32.09
CA SER A 207 -84.15 -7.21 -31.30
C SER A 207 -85.21 -6.43 -32.08
N LYS A 208 -84.85 -5.32 -32.74
CA LYS A 208 -85.76 -4.53 -33.57
C LYS A 208 -86.33 -5.34 -34.73
N ARG A 209 -85.51 -6.10 -35.45
CA ARG A 209 -85.96 -6.97 -36.55
C ARG A 209 -86.89 -8.06 -36.03
N SER A 210 -86.55 -8.69 -34.91
CA SER A 210 -87.39 -9.73 -34.29
C SER A 210 -88.75 -9.19 -33.88
N ILE A 211 -88.81 -8.01 -33.25
CA ILE A 211 -90.07 -7.35 -32.85
C ILE A 211 -90.91 -7.05 -34.09
N LYS A 212 -90.32 -6.44 -35.13
CA LYS A 212 -91.02 -6.12 -36.38
C LYS A 212 -91.63 -7.37 -37.04
N ASN A 213 -90.88 -8.48 -37.08
CA ASN A 213 -91.37 -9.75 -37.61
C ASN A 213 -92.57 -10.28 -36.80
N VAL A 214 -92.51 -10.21 -35.47
CA VAL A 214 -93.63 -10.61 -34.59
C VAL A 214 -94.85 -9.72 -34.78
N GLU A 215 -94.66 -8.39 -34.89
CA GLU A 215 -95.74 -7.44 -35.16
C GLU A 215 -96.44 -7.73 -36.50
N GLU A 216 -95.67 -8.07 -37.53
CA GLU A 216 -96.21 -8.43 -38.85
C GLU A 216 -97.06 -9.72 -38.78
N VAL A 217 -96.55 -10.76 -38.10
CA VAL A 217 -97.30 -12.00 -37.86
C VAL A 217 -98.59 -11.72 -37.08
N LEU A 218 -98.53 -10.92 -36.01
CA LEU A 218 -99.72 -10.55 -35.23
C LEU A 218 -100.75 -9.77 -36.08
N LYS A 219 -100.29 -8.88 -36.95
CA LYS A 219 -101.16 -8.14 -37.88
C LYS A 219 -101.84 -9.06 -38.89
N ASN A 220 -101.14 -10.08 -39.39
CA ASN A 220 -101.69 -11.08 -40.30
C ASN A 220 -102.74 -11.94 -39.56
N LEU A 221 -102.42 -12.44 -38.37
CA LEU A 221 -103.35 -13.24 -37.56
C LEU A 221 -104.63 -12.47 -37.19
N LYS A 222 -104.51 -11.18 -36.82
CA LYS A 222 -105.69 -10.33 -36.55
C LYS A 222 -106.62 -10.23 -37.75
N ARG A 223 -106.08 -10.11 -38.97
CA ARG A 223 -106.88 -10.09 -40.21
C ARG A 223 -107.61 -11.41 -40.43
N SER A 224 -106.91 -12.53 -40.31
CA SER A 224 -107.51 -13.86 -40.47
C SER A 224 -108.60 -14.14 -39.44
N VAL A 225 -108.43 -13.70 -38.18
CA VAL A 225 -109.49 -13.84 -37.15
C VAL A 225 -110.73 -13.02 -37.52
N GLU A 226 -110.56 -11.82 -38.07
CA GLU A 226 -111.68 -10.97 -38.48
C GLU A 226 -112.41 -11.54 -39.69
N GLU A 227 -111.68 -12.12 -40.65
CA GLU A 227 -112.26 -12.87 -41.78
C GLU A 227 -113.08 -14.07 -41.29
N LEU A 228 -112.50 -14.91 -40.42
CA LEU A 228 -113.21 -16.06 -39.82
C LEU A 228 -114.45 -15.66 -39.02
N LYS A 229 -114.40 -14.50 -38.33
CA LYS A 229 -115.60 -13.97 -37.64
C LYS A 229 -116.71 -13.63 -38.61
N LYS A 230 -116.40 -12.97 -39.73
CA LYS A 230 -117.37 -12.65 -40.77
C LYS A 230 -117.98 -13.92 -41.36
N GLU A 231 -117.15 -14.89 -41.74
CA GLU A 231 -117.62 -16.19 -42.25
C GLU A 231 -118.51 -16.91 -41.24
N ASN A 232 -118.14 -16.90 -39.95
CA ASN A 232 -118.95 -17.50 -38.89
C ASN A 232 -120.30 -16.80 -38.73
N ASP A 233 -120.35 -15.47 -38.83
CA ASP A 233 -121.60 -14.72 -38.74
C ASP A 233 -122.51 -14.95 -39.96
N GLU A 234 -121.94 -15.11 -41.16
CA GLU A 234 -122.66 -15.55 -42.36
C GLU A 234 -123.25 -16.96 -42.18
N LEU A 235 -122.46 -17.91 -41.67
CA LEU A 235 -122.94 -19.26 -41.38
C LEU A 235 -124.07 -19.25 -40.34
N LYS A 236 -123.99 -18.42 -39.29
CA LYS A 236 -125.09 -18.25 -38.33
C LYS A 236 -126.37 -17.75 -38.99
N LEU A 237 -126.27 -16.81 -39.94
CA LEU A 237 -127.41 -16.31 -40.70
C LEU A 237 -128.04 -17.43 -41.55
N ILE A 238 -127.22 -18.21 -42.25
CA ILE A 238 -127.67 -19.36 -43.04
C ILE A 238 -128.37 -20.39 -42.15
N ILE A 239 -127.80 -20.73 -40.98
CA ILE A 239 -128.41 -21.65 -40.02
C ILE A 239 -129.76 -21.11 -39.52
N ARG A 240 -129.85 -19.81 -39.21
CA ARG A 240 -131.10 -19.18 -38.77
C ARG A 240 -132.17 -19.26 -39.86
N PHE A 241 -131.80 -18.97 -41.11
CA PHE A 241 -132.67 -19.08 -42.28
C PHE A 241 -133.14 -20.52 -42.54
N MET A 242 -132.24 -21.50 -42.46
CA MET A 242 -132.62 -22.91 -42.58
C MET A 242 -133.59 -23.35 -41.48
N ARG A 243 -133.33 -22.93 -40.22
CA ARG A 243 -134.22 -23.24 -39.09
C ARG A 243 -135.61 -22.65 -39.29
N SER A 244 -135.75 -21.37 -39.68
CA SER A 244 -137.07 -20.78 -39.91
C SER A 244 -137.85 -21.54 -41.01
N HIS A 245 -137.20 -21.89 -42.12
CA HIS A 245 -137.84 -22.65 -43.19
C HIS A 245 -138.23 -24.10 -42.79
N TYR A 246 -137.40 -24.77 -41.98
CA TYR A 246 -137.70 -26.14 -41.54
C TYR A 246 -138.84 -26.20 -40.51
N PHE A 247 -138.91 -25.24 -39.58
CA PHE A 247 -139.98 -25.18 -38.58
C PHE A 247 -141.31 -24.70 -39.16
N SER A 248 -141.30 -23.74 -40.10
CA SER A 248 -142.52 -23.31 -40.80
C SER A 248 -143.17 -24.42 -41.63
N ARG A 249 -142.41 -25.42 -42.11
CA ARG A 249 -142.96 -26.59 -42.82
C ARG A 249 -143.54 -27.66 -41.89
N LYS A 250 -143.15 -27.70 -40.62
CA LYS A 250 -143.68 -28.67 -39.64
C LYS A 250 -144.96 -28.21 -38.94
N SER A 251 -145.24 -26.91 -38.89
CA SER A 251 -146.46 -26.33 -38.29
C SER A 251 -147.68 -26.25 -39.23
N SER A 252 -147.58 -26.78 -40.46
CA SER A 252 -148.67 -26.81 -41.45
C SER A 252 -149.19 -28.24 -41.73
N LYS A 253 -149.00 -29.15 -40.77
CA LYS A 253 -149.65 -30.46 -40.70
C LYS A 253 -150.37 -30.54 -39.36
#